data_AF-A0A813Z7X4-F1
#
_entry.id   AF-A0A813Z7X4-F1
#
_cell.length_a   1.000
_cell.length_b   1.000
_cell.length_c   1.000
_cell.angle_alpha   90.00
_cell.angle_beta   90.00
_cell.angle_gamma   90.00
#
_symmetry.space_group_name_H-M   'P 1'
#
loop_
_entity.id
_entity.type
_entity.pdbx_description
1 polymer ?
#
loop_
_entity_poly.entity_id
_entity_poly.type
_entity_poly.pdbx_seq_one_letter_code
_entity_poly.pdbx_strand_id
1 'polypeptide(L)'
;MNETQLPITGICLVSKPNNVPTGYHCIRKAFDDTNRDADLMADSILERKDRFLCITRAWPLTDVRTLAGDCARVLEDIKLINERDNVPPNYTTLAYTSDTREKGTVKKLICVKMVDRQPGMKCICDIVFLYRSKRPPQFYTLIGDINGLQMCVKEGTVPALRPPPAVPYPQSNLYPNPMADPSYSTSQQQQQTPYPVSDYSNTNTLTKKK
;
A
#
# COMPACT_ATOMS: atom_id res chain seq x y z
N MET A 1 -8.38 12.66 5.22
CA MET A 1 -8.51 11.40 4.45
C MET A 1 -9.12 10.37 5.39
N ASN A 2 -10.10 9.59 4.93
CA ASN A 2 -10.67 8.52 5.74
C ASN A 2 -9.59 7.43 5.89
N GLU A 3 -9.20 7.04 7.11
CA GLU A 3 -8.05 6.14 7.35
C GLU A 3 -8.18 4.79 6.62
N THR A 4 -9.42 4.34 6.39
CA THR A 4 -9.79 3.10 5.66
C THR A 4 -9.47 3.13 4.16
N GLN A 5 -8.87 4.21 3.65
CA GLN A 5 -8.40 4.32 2.27
C GLN A 5 -6.89 4.14 2.13
N LEU A 6 -6.12 4.18 3.22
CA LEU A 6 -4.67 3.97 3.16
C LEU A 6 -4.35 2.47 3.08
N PRO A 7 -3.29 2.08 2.34
CA PRO A 7 -2.88 0.68 2.26
C PRO A 7 -2.53 0.13 3.64
N ILE A 8 -2.89 -1.13 3.89
CA ILE A 8 -2.36 -1.87 5.03
C ILE A 8 -0.89 -2.18 4.74
N THR A 9 -0.01 -1.77 5.65
CA THR A 9 1.46 -1.90 5.54
C THR A 9 2.02 -2.97 6.47
N GLY A 10 1.21 -3.46 7.40
CA GLY A 10 1.57 -4.59 8.26
C GLY A 10 0.34 -5.27 8.84
N ILE A 11 0.49 -6.56 9.10
CA ILE A 11 -0.59 -7.44 9.58
C ILE A 11 0.00 -8.53 10.49
N CYS A 12 -0.64 -8.80 11.62
CA CYS A 12 -0.24 -9.87 12.53
C CYS A 12 -1.42 -10.39 13.34
N LEU A 13 -1.19 -11.48 14.09
CA LEU A 13 -2.12 -12.01 15.08
C LEU A 13 -1.63 -11.71 16.49
N VAL A 14 -2.55 -11.44 17.42
CA VAL A 14 -2.25 -11.35 18.86
C VAL A 14 -3.17 -12.26 19.65
N SER A 15 -2.69 -12.79 20.77
CA SER A 15 -3.50 -13.56 21.71
C SER A 15 -4.26 -12.65 22.69
N LYS A 16 -3.69 -11.48 23.00
CA LYS A 16 -4.27 -10.55 23.97
C LYS A 16 -4.56 -9.21 23.28
N PRO A 17 -5.82 -8.73 23.27
CA PRO A 17 -6.18 -7.42 22.72
C PRO A 17 -5.45 -6.23 23.34
N ASN A 18 -4.81 -6.41 24.50
CA ASN A 18 -4.06 -5.37 25.19
C ASN A 18 -2.56 -5.39 24.81
N ASN A 19 -2.10 -6.42 24.09
CA ASN A 19 -0.71 -6.59 23.65
C ASN A 19 -0.57 -6.29 22.14
N VAL A 20 -1.30 -5.30 21.66
CA VAL A 20 -1.25 -4.87 20.25
C VAL A 20 0.09 -4.18 19.99
N PRO A 21 0.83 -4.56 18.93
CA PRO A 21 2.08 -3.90 18.61
C PRO A 21 1.88 -2.39 18.41
N THR A 22 2.87 -1.58 18.80
CA THR A 22 2.82 -0.12 18.65
C THR A 22 2.49 0.27 17.22
N GLY A 23 1.48 1.13 17.04
CA GLY A 23 1.04 1.59 15.73
C GLY A 23 0.11 0.63 14.97
N TYR A 24 -0.27 -0.50 15.56
CA TYR A 24 -1.29 -1.39 15.02
C TYR A 24 -2.65 -1.12 15.66
N HIS A 25 -3.70 -1.41 14.91
CA HIS A 25 -5.08 -1.43 15.35
C HIS A 25 -5.58 -2.88 15.38
N CYS A 26 -6.16 -3.29 16.50
CA CYS A 26 -6.75 -4.61 16.68
C CYS A 26 -8.22 -4.64 16.23
N ILE A 27 -8.54 -5.53 15.31
CA ILE A 27 -9.92 -5.78 14.87
C ILE A 27 -10.57 -6.71 15.91
N ARG A 28 -11.00 -6.12 17.03
CA ARG A 28 -11.49 -6.87 18.19
C ARG A 28 -12.95 -7.33 18.06
N LYS A 29 -13.79 -6.54 17.39
CA LYS A 29 -15.24 -6.76 17.33
C LYS A 29 -15.70 -7.08 15.92
N ALA A 30 -16.75 -7.89 15.82
CA ALA A 30 -17.44 -8.09 14.55
C ALA A 30 -18.06 -6.76 14.09
N PHE A 31 -17.99 -6.50 12.79
CA PHE A 31 -18.43 -5.24 12.20
C PHE A 31 -19.96 -5.09 12.23
N ASP A 32 -20.69 -6.19 12.11
CA ASP A 32 -22.15 -6.23 12.12
C ASP A 32 -22.76 -6.48 13.52
N ASP A 33 -21.93 -6.69 14.54
CA ASP A 33 -22.36 -6.91 15.92
C ASP A 33 -21.24 -6.56 16.92
N THR A 34 -21.30 -5.37 17.50
CA THR A 34 -20.28 -4.86 18.43
C THR A 34 -20.19 -5.62 19.74
N ASN A 35 -21.20 -6.44 20.08
CA ASN A 35 -21.17 -7.30 21.26
C ASN A 35 -20.40 -8.61 21.04
N ARG A 36 -20.07 -8.94 19.78
CA ARG A 36 -19.37 -10.18 19.43
C ARG A 36 -17.90 -9.90 19.14
N ASP A 37 -17.04 -10.67 19.78
CA ASP A 37 -15.60 -10.62 19.50
C ASP A 37 -15.31 -11.25 18.13
N ALA A 38 -14.42 -10.63 17.38
CA ALA A 38 -13.87 -11.15 16.13
C ALA A 38 -12.71 -12.12 16.43
N ASP A 39 -12.99 -13.11 17.28
CA ASP A 39 -12.02 -14.13 17.67
C ASP A 39 -11.87 -15.18 16.56
N LEU A 40 -10.63 -15.41 16.15
CA LEU A 40 -10.26 -16.30 15.06
C LEU A 40 -9.87 -17.70 15.52
N MET A 41 -9.88 -17.94 16.83
CA MET A 41 -9.52 -19.22 17.43
C MET A 41 -10.75 -20.03 17.80
N ALA A 42 -10.74 -21.30 17.42
CA ALA A 42 -11.75 -22.22 17.90
C ALA A 42 -11.52 -22.54 19.38
N ASP A 43 -12.58 -22.44 20.19
CA ASP A 43 -12.55 -22.86 21.58
C ASP A 43 -12.18 -24.35 21.71
N SER A 44 -11.36 -24.67 22.71
CA SER A 44 -11.17 -26.02 23.19
C SER A 44 -12.04 -26.25 24.43
N ILE A 45 -12.48 -27.48 24.65
CA ILE A 45 -13.29 -27.88 25.82
C ILE A 45 -12.57 -27.55 27.14
N LEU A 46 -11.22 -27.55 27.13
CA LEU A 46 -10.40 -27.38 28.32
C LEU A 46 -9.90 -25.95 28.55
N GLU A 47 -9.69 -25.17 27.49
CA GLU A 47 -9.05 -23.87 27.56
C GLU A 47 -9.57 -22.96 26.44
N ARG A 48 -10.01 -21.76 26.82
CA ARG A 48 -10.35 -20.70 25.87
C ARG A 48 -9.09 -19.90 25.53
N LYS A 49 -8.80 -19.80 24.24
CA LYS A 49 -7.71 -18.99 23.70
C LYS A 49 -8.31 -18.05 22.69
N ASP A 50 -8.10 -16.75 22.84
CA ASP A 50 -8.56 -15.80 21.85
C ASP A 50 -7.44 -15.46 20.86
N ARG A 51 -7.79 -15.14 19.61
CA ARG A 51 -6.86 -14.70 18.57
C ARG A 51 -7.49 -13.57 17.77
N PHE A 52 -6.81 -12.43 17.74
CA PHE A 52 -7.30 -11.23 17.04
C PHE A 52 -6.32 -10.80 15.95
N LEU A 53 -6.87 -10.33 14.84
CA LEU A 53 -6.11 -9.75 13.76
C LEU A 53 -5.79 -8.29 14.05
N CYS A 54 -4.53 -7.92 13.87
CA CYS A 54 -4.05 -6.55 14.01
C CYS A 54 -3.51 -6.07 12.67
N ILE A 55 -3.81 -4.83 12.31
CA ILE A 55 -3.33 -4.20 11.07
C ILE A 55 -2.70 -2.85 11.38
N THR A 56 -1.72 -2.44 10.58
CA THR A 56 -1.22 -1.06 10.59
C THR A 56 -1.27 -0.49 9.18
N ARG A 57 -1.48 0.83 9.13
CA ARG A 57 -1.35 1.67 7.94
C ARG A 57 -0.24 2.69 8.13
N ALA A 58 0.53 2.54 9.22
CA ALA A 58 1.63 3.41 9.53
C ALA A 58 2.69 3.32 8.44
N TRP A 59 3.24 4.47 8.16
CA TRP A 59 4.14 4.72 7.06
C TRP A 59 5.24 5.64 7.59
N PRO A 60 6.53 5.42 7.32
CA PRO A 60 7.48 6.50 7.47
C PRO A 60 7.58 7.25 6.14
N LEU A 61 7.10 8.50 6.09
CA LEU A 61 7.58 9.48 5.10
C LEU A 61 8.72 10.32 5.70
N THR A 62 9.11 10.08 6.96
CA THR A 62 10.07 10.95 7.67
C THR A 62 11.01 10.24 8.66
N ASP A 63 10.96 8.92 8.85
CA ASP A 63 12.03 8.26 9.63
C ASP A 63 13.23 7.99 8.71
N VAL A 64 14.31 8.71 8.97
CA VAL A 64 15.61 8.62 8.29
C VAL A 64 16.21 7.21 8.41
N ARG A 65 15.74 6.37 9.36
CA ARG A 65 16.15 4.96 9.46
C ARG A 65 15.55 4.06 8.38
N THR A 66 14.53 4.51 7.67
CA THR A 66 13.97 3.85 6.48
C THR A 66 14.65 4.26 5.17
N LEU A 67 15.70 5.08 5.23
CA LEU A 67 16.54 5.41 4.05
C LEU A 67 17.51 4.28 3.68
N ALA A 68 17.53 3.19 4.43
CA ALA A 68 18.32 2.00 4.14
C ALA A 68 17.42 0.85 3.65
N GLY A 69 17.13 0.81 2.35
CA GLY A 69 16.87 -0.42 1.61
C GLY A 69 15.52 -1.14 1.81
N ASP A 70 14.77 -0.91 2.88
CA ASP A 70 13.46 -1.56 3.06
C ASP A 70 12.38 -0.76 2.33
N CYS A 71 12.04 -1.22 1.12
CA CYS A 71 10.85 -0.76 0.42
C CYS A 71 9.64 -0.98 1.32
N ALA A 72 8.95 0.09 1.71
CA ALA A 72 7.75 -0.01 2.52
C ALA A 72 6.74 -0.93 1.80
N ARG A 73 6.42 -2.07 2.41
CA ARG A 73 5.56 -3.09 1.81
C ARG A 73 4.09 -2.77 2.02
N VAL A 74 3.25 -3.27 1.13
CA VAL A 74 1.79 -3.18 1.22
C VAL A 74 1.17 -4.57 1.11
N LEU A 75 0.04 -4.75 1.77
CA LEU A 75 -0.78 -5.95 1.65
C LEU A 75 -1.51 -5.92 0.31
N GLU A 76 -1.16 -6.82 -0.59
CA GLU A 76 -1.80 -6.96 -1.90
C GLU A 76 -3.01 -7.89 -1.85
N ASP A 77 -2.86 -9.06 -1.20
CA ASP A 77 -3.89 -10.10 -1.17
C ASP A 77 -3.89 -10.90 0.15
N ILE A 78 -5.05 -11.47 0.49
CA ILE A 78 -5.26 -12.41 1.59
C ILE A 78 -5.96 -13.66 1.07
N LYS A 79 -5.49 -14.83 1.51
CA LYS A 79 -6.16 -16.12 1.28
C LYS A 79 -6.38 -16.89 2.56
N LEU A 80 -7.51 -17.58 2.62
CA LEU A 80 -7.79 -18.58 3.66
C LEU A 80 -7.60 -19.98 3.07
N ILE A 81 -6.66 -20.74 3.64
CA ILE A 81 -6.40 -22.14 3.24
C ILE A 81 -6.67 -23.08 4.41
N ASN A 82 -6.85 -24.37 4.17
CA ASN A 82 -6.89 -25.33 5.29
C ASN A 82 -5.47 -25.53 5.85
N GLU A 83 -5.36 -25.91 7.12
CA GLU A 83 -4.04 -26.12 7.78
C GLU A 83 -3.11 -27.11 7.08
N ARG A 84 -3.67 -28.09 6.36
CA ARG A 84 -2.91 -29.12 5.66
C ARG A 84 -2.61 -28.77 4.20
N ASP A 85 -3.18 -27.67 3.70
CA ASP A 85 -2.98 -27.25 2.33
C ASP A 85 -1.61 -26.57 2.19
N ASN A 86 -1.03 -26.68 0.99
CA ASN A 86 0.20 -25.97 0.69
C ASN A 86 -0.02 -24.46 0.65
N VAL A 87 0.93 -23.71 1.21
CA VAL A 87 0.92 -22.24 1.12
C VAL A 87 1.08 -21.83 -0.35
N PRO A 88 0.20 -20.97 -0.90
CA PRO A 88 0.32 -20.53 -2.29
C PRO A 88 1.64 -19.78 -2.54
N PRO A 89 2.22 -19.84 -3.75
CA PRO A 89 3.45 -19.12 -4.07
C PRO A 89 3.35 -17.62 -3.80
N ASN A 90 4.41 -17.05 -3.21
CA ASN A 90 4.52 -15.64 -2.80
C ASN A 90 3.62 -15.21 -1.63
N TYR A 91 2.99 -16.16 -0.92
CA TYR A 91 2.27 -15.89 0.33
C TYR A 91 3.09 -16.36 1.52
N THR A 92 2.89 -15.70 2.66
CA THR A 92 3.36 -16.16 3.97
C THR A 92 2.16 -16.37 4.88
N THR A 93 2.26 -17.31 5.82
CA THR A 93 1.18 -17.59 6.77
C THR A 93 1.35 -16.78 8.04
N LEU A 94 0.23 -16.31 8.60
CA LEU A 94 0.16 -15.82 9.99
C LEU A 94 0.05 -17.02 10.94
N ALA A 95 1.11 -17.84 10.99
CA ALA A 95 1.10 -19.11 11.71
C ALA A 95 1.12 -18.96 13.23
N TYR A 96 1.70 -17.88 13.73
CA TYR A 96 1.90 -17.63 15.16
C TYR A 96 1.52 -16.21 15.53
N THR A 97 1.12 -16.03 16.79
CA THR A 97 0.87 -14.71 17.36
C THR A 97 2.18 -13.95 17.56
N SER A 98 2.15 -12.64 17.36
CA SER A 98 3.33 -11.78 17.53
C SER A 98 3.69 -11.56 19.00
N ASP A 99 2.70 -11.59 19.90
CA ASP A 99 2.85 -11.29 21.32
C ASP A 99 3.25 -12.51 22.16
N THR A 100 2.68 -13.69 21.90
CA THR A 100 2.95 -14.91 22.70
C THR A 100 3.63 -16.03 21.94
N ARG A 101 3.82 -15.91 20.62
CA ARG A 101 4.38 -16.97 19.75
C ARG A 101 3.59 -18.28 19.79
N GLU A 102 2.33 -18.21 20.20
CA GLU A 102 1.43 -19.37 20.19
C GLU A 102 0.83 -19.57 18.81
N LYS A 103 0.29 -20.78 18.54
CA LYS A 103 -0.43 -21.09 17.29
C LYS A 103 -1.51 -20.04 17.04
N GLY A 104 -1.56 -19.51 15.82
CA GLY A 104 -2.36 -18.34 15.46
C GLY A 104 -3.84 -18.63 15.19
N THR A 105 -4.17 -19.72 14.50
CA THR A 105 -5.54 -20.07 14.08
C THR A 105 -5.71 -21.59 14.02
N VAL A 106 -6.95 -22.08 14.01
CA VAL A 106 -7.27 -23.52 13.92
C VAL A 106 -8.16 -23.82 12.71
N LYS A 107 -7.94 -24.96 12.04
CA LYS A 107 -8.59 -25.45 10.79
C LYS A 107 -8.27 -24.64 9.54
N LYS A 108 -8.24 -23.31 9.64
CA LYS A 108 -7.88 -22.38 8.57
C LYS A 108 -6.61 -21.62 8.92
N LEU A 109 -5.79 -21.35 7.92
CA LEU A 109 -4.63 -20.45 8.01
C LEU A 109 -4.91 -19.18 7.20
N ILE A 110 -4.49 -18.05 7.74
CA ILE A 110 -4.48 -16.77 7.03
C ILE A 110 -3.15 -16.64 6.30
N CYS A 111 -3.20 -16.62 4.97
CA CYS A 111 -2.07 -16.38 4.09
C CYS A 111 -2.11 -14.94 3.60
N VAL A 112 -0.99 -14.23 3.65
CA VAL A 112 -0.86 -12.84 3.24
C VAL A 112 0.18 -12.71 2.12
N LYS A 113 -0.10 -11.88 1.13
CA LYS A 113 0.85 -11.47 0.10
C LYS A 113 1.23 -10.02 0.34
N MET A 114 2.32 -9.82 1.07
CA MET A 114 2.95 -8.50 1.19
C MET A 114 3.86 -8.29 -0.02
N VAL A 115 3.87 -7.11 -0.62
CA VAL A 115 4.72 -6.78 -1.78
C VAL A 115 5.31 -5.39 -1.64
N ASP A 116 6.36 -5.12 -2.40
CA ASP A 116 6.95 -3.79 -2.47
C ASP A 116 5.94 -2.82 -3.08
N ARG A 117 5.83 -1.65 -2.46
CA ARG A 117 4.86 -0.65 -2.86
C ARG A 117 5.19 -0.05 -4.22
N GLN A 118 4.19 -0.03 -5.09
CA GLN A 118 4.23 0.70 -6.35
C GLN A 118 2.99 1.59 -6.48
N PRO A 119 3.14 2.90 -6.81
CA PRO A 119 2.00 3.78 -7.04
C PRO A 119 0.99 3.19 -8.04
N GLY A 120 -0.31 3.29 -7.72
CA GLY A 120 -1.39 2.82 -8.57
C GLY A 120 -1.69 1.32 -8.50
N MET A 121 -0.84 0.51 -7.86
CA MET A 121 -1.13 -0.92 -7.71
C MET A 121 -2.31 -1.16 -6.77
N LYS A 122 -3.01 -2.28 -6.97
CA LYS A 122 -4.05 -2.74 -6.03
C LYS A 122 -3.44 -3.08 -4.67
N CYS A 123 -4.18 -2.78 -3.61
CA CYS A 123 -3.85 -3.17 -2.26
C CYS A 123 -5.13 -3.35 -1.43
N ILE A 124 -5.00 -4.03 -0.30
CA ILE A 124 -6.05 -4.09 0.73
C ILE A 124 -5.87 -2.89 1.66
N CYS A 125 -6.95 -2.13 1.84
CA CYS A 125 -6.97 -0.94 2.68
C CYS A 125 -7.76 -1.16 3.98
N ASP A 126 -8.64 -2.15 4.05
CA ASP A 126 -9.39 -2.47 5.27
C ASP A 126 -9.78 -3.95 5.34
N ILE A 127 -9.98 -4.43 6.57
CA ILE A 127 -10.41 -5.80 6.86
C ILE A 127 -11.49 -5.74 7.94
N VAL A 128 -12.60 -6.44 7.71
CA VAL A 128 -13.69 -6.57 8.68
C VAL A 128 -14.11 -8.03 8.80
N PHE A 129 -14.68 -8.38 9.95
CA PHE A 129 -15.28 -9.69 10.20
C PHE A 129 -16.78 -9.52 10.45
N LEU A 130 -17.59 -10.36 9.81
CA LEU A 130 -19.03 -10.42 10.05
C LEU A 130 -19.36 -11.68 10.84
N TYR A 131 -20.21 -11.55 11.87
CA TYR A 131 -20.65 -12.67 12.69
C TYR A 131 -21.99 -13.26 12.21
N ARG A 132 -22.92 -12.42 11.72
CA ARG A 132 -24.27 -12.86 11.34
C ARG A 132 -24.50 -12.76 9.84
N SER A 133 -24.11 -11.63 9.24
CA SER A 133 -24.32 -11.37 7.83
C SER A 133 -23.36 -12.20 6.97
N LYS A 134 -23.92 -12.87 5.96
CA LYS A 134 -23.13 -13.51 4.89
C LYS A 134 -22.87 -12.57 3.71
N ARG A 135 -23.51 -11.40 3.68
CA ARG A 135 -23.33 -10.41 2.62
C ARG A 135 -22.27 -9.39 3.08
N PRO A 136 -21.20 -9.18 2.29
CA PRO A 136 -20.22 -8.13 2.56
C PRO A 136 -20.87 -6.75 2.64
N PRO A 137 -20.37 -5.85 3.51
CA PRO A 137 -20.74 -4.44 3.48
C PRO A 137 -20.41 -3.80 2.13
N GLN A 138 -20.98 -2.62 1.86
CA GLN A 138 -20.70 -1.90 0.62
C GLN A 138 -19.19 -1.65 0.46
N PHE A 139 -18.67 -1.89 -0.75
CA PHE A 139 -17.25 -1.80 -1.12
C PHE A 139 -16.31 -2.85 -0.51
N TYR A 140 -16.86 -3.85 0.20
CA TYR A 140 -16.11 -5.00 0.67
C TYR A 140 -16.37 -6.24 -0.19
N THR A 141 -15.36 -7.09 -0.28
CA THR A 141 -15.42 -8.40 -0.94
C THR A 141 -15.22 -9.49 0.10
N LEU A 142 -16.00 -10.57 0.01
CA LEU A 142 -15.85 -11.74 0.87
C LEU A 142 -14.59 -12.52 0.50
N ILE A 143 -13.73 -12.80 1.48
CA ILE A 143 -12.58 -13.71 1.31
C ILE A 143 -12.97 -15.14 1.70
N GLY A 144 -13.68 -15.32 2.82
CA GLY A 144 -14.16 -16.63 3.25
C GLY A 144 -14.48 -16.69 4.74
N ASP A 145 -14.74 -17.90 5.22
CA ASP A 145 -15.08 -18.19 6.62
C ASP A 145 -13.84 -18.61 7.43
N ILE A 146 -13.70 -18.06 8.63
CA ILE A 146 -12.75 -18.48 9.65
C ILE A 146 -13.38 -18.40 11.03
N ASN A 147 -13.40 -19.51 11.77
CA ASN A 147 -14.05 -19.62 13.08
C ASN A 147 -15.53 -19.17 13.10
N GLY A 148 -16.26 -19.39 12.01
CA GLY A 148 -17.64 -18.93 11.88
C GLY A 148 -17.80 -17.42 11.66
N LEU A 149 -16.71 -16.70 11.41
CA LEU A 149 -16.69 -15.30 11.00
C LEU A 149 -16.41 -15.20 9.50
N GLN A 150 -17.15 -14.33 8.82
CA GLN A 150 -16.91 -14.01 7.41
C GLN A 150 -15.86 -12.89 7.32
N MET A 151 -14.66 -13.22 6.87
CA MET A 151 -13.61 -12.24 6.60
C MET A 151 -13.89 -11.51 5.28
N CYS A 152 -14.01 -10.19 5.35
CA CYS A 152 -14.19 -9.34 4.18
C CYS A 152 -13.07 -8.29 4.10
N VAL A 153 -12.68 -7.94 2.88
CA VAL A 153 -11.64 -6.94 2.64
C VAL A 153 -12.17 -5.80 1.78
N LYS A 154 -11.62 -4.60 1.99
CA LYS A 154 -11.82 -3.46 1.11
C LYS A 154 -10.55 -3.24 0.30
N GLU A 155 -10.66 -3.36 -1.02
CA GLU A 155 -9.59 -3.03 -1.94
C GLU A 155 -9.49 -1.51 -2.16
N GLY A 156 -8.28 -1.06 -2.46
CA GLY A 156 -7.98 0.27 -2.94
C GLY A 156 -6.75 0.25 -3.83
N THR A 157 -6.17 1.42 -4.05
CA THR A 157 -4.93 1.58 -4.80
C THR A 157 -3.89 2.29 -3.97
N VAL A 158 -2.64 1.89 -4.09
CA VAL A 158 -1.52 2.55 -3.46
C VAL A 158 -1.41 3.99 -3.97
N PRO A 159 -1.46 5.02 -3.09
CA PRO A 159 -1.38 6.40 -3.54
C PRO A 159 0.02 6.72 -4.07
N ALA A 160 0.13 7.64 -5.02
CA ALA A 160 1.43 8.19 -5.40
C ALA A 160 2.10 8.83 -4.18
N LEU A 161 3.42 8.61 -4.02
CA LEU A 161 4.21 9.40 -3.08
C LEU A 161 4.20 10.82 -3.61
N ARG A 162 3.54 11.74 -2.91
CA ARG A 162 3.71 13.16 -3.25
C ARG A 162 5.12 13.52 -2.83
N PRO A 163 5.97 14.03 -3.74
CA PRO A 163 7.17 14.70 -3.29
C PRO A 163 6.74 15.84 -2.34
N PRO A 164 7.51 16.13 -1.29
CA PRO A 164 7.26 17.33 -0.50
C PRO A 164 7.17 18.54 -1.46
N PRO A 165 6.28 19.50 -1.19
CA PRO A 165 6.20 20.71 -2.01
C PRO A 165 7.61 21.30 -2.11
N ALA A 166 8.02 21.65 -3.33
CA ALA A 166 9.30 22.31 -3.54
C ALA A 166 9.35 23.55 -2.64
N VAL A 167 10.29 23.57 -1.69
CA VAL A 167 10.59 24.80 -0.96
C VAL A 167 11.07 25.82 -2.00
N PRO A 168 10.47 27.02 -2.08
CA PRO A 168 11.04 28.07 -2.91
C PRO A 168 12.44 28.34 -2.36
N TYR A 169 13.48 28.04 -3.14
CA TYR A 169 14.83 28.46 -2.79
C TYR A 169 14.81 29.99 -2.66
N PRO A 170 15.23 30.57 -1.53
CA PRO A 170 15.45 32.01 -1.48
C PRO A 170 16.51 32.33 -2.54
N GLN A 171 16.16 33.14 -3.54
CA GLN A 171 17.13 33.68 -4.48
C GLN A 171 18.10 34.55 -3.67
N SER A 172 19.25 34.01 -3.28
CA SER A 172 20.34 34.81 -2.76
C SER A 172 20.94 35.60 -3.93
N ASN A 173 20.48 36.83 -4.12
CA ASN A 173 21.08 37.84 -5.00
C ASN A 173 22.43 38.32 -4.44
N LEU A 174 23.38 37.42 -4.18
CA LEU A 174 24.68 37.73 -3.57
C LEU A 174 25.86 37.70 -4.55
N TYR A 175 25.59 37.70 -5.85
CA TYR A 175 26.63 37.99 -6.84
C TYR A 175 26.44 39.42 -7.38
N PRO A 176 27.36 40.36 -7.09
CA PRO A 176 27.40 41.62 -7.79
C PRO A 176 27.72 41.33 -9.26
N ASN A 177 26.85 41.79 -10.14
CA ASN A 177 27.06 41.79 -11.58
C ASN A 177 28.32 42.64 -11.89
N PRO A 178 29.43 42.09 -12.42
CA PRO A 178 30.56 42.90 -12.78
C PRO A 178 30.25 43.63 -14.11
N MET A 179 30.00 44.93 -13.97
CA MET A 179 30.16 45.99 -14.98
C MET A 179 29.34 45.87 -16.27
N ALA A 180 28.23 46.61 -16.30
CA ALA A 180 27.76 47.24 -17.53
C ALA A 180 28.68 48.44 -17.83
N ASP A 181 29.42 48.40 -18.94
CA ASP A 181 30.12 49.54 -19.49
C ASP A 181 29.18 50.30 -20.45
N PRO A 182 28.82 51.56 -20.17
CA PRO A 182 27.94 52.35 -21.01
C PRO A 182 28.76 53.19 -21.99
N SER A 183 29.38 52.57 -22.98
CA SER A 183 29.91 53.32 -24.12
C SER A 183 29.99 52.45 -25.36
N TYR A 184 28.92 52.41 -26.15
CA TYR A 184 28.95 52.50 -27.62
C TYR A 184 27.50 52.53 -28.11
N SER A 185 27.02 53.75 -28.36
CA SER A 185 25.90 53.97 -29.23
C SER A 185 26.36 53.86 -30.69
N THR A 186 25.46 53.36 -31.53
CA THR A 186 25.00 53.99 -32.80
C THR A 186 24.92 53.02 -33.98
N SER A 187 23.68 52.86 -34.46
CA SER A 187 23.21 52.56 -35.83
C SER A 187 23.64 51.27 -36.53
N GLN A 188 22.66 50.43 -36.91
CA GLN A 188 22.00 50.48 -38.23
C GLN A 188 20.68 49.68 -38.22
N GLN A 189 19.65 50.29 -38.80
CA GLN A 189 18.36 49.69 -39.15
C GLN A 189 18.42 49.06 -40.56
N GLN A 190 17.49 48.14 -40.83
CA GLN A 190 17.05 47.56 -42.12
C GLN A 190 17.93 46.41 -42.65
N GLN A 191 17.40 45.24 -43.04
CA GLN A 191 16.30 45.02 -43.99
C GLN A 191 15.67 43.62 -43.86
N GLN A 192 14.36 43.52 -44.15
CA GLN A 192 13.59 42.29 -44.36
C GLN A 192 13.88 41.68 -45.74
N THR A 193 13.87 40.33 -45.87
CA THR A 193 13.06 39.56 -46.85
C THR A 193 13.32 38.03 -46.75
N PRO A 194 12.43 37.16 -47.32
CA PRO A 194 12.10 35.83 -46.78
C PRO A 194 12.53 34.61 -47.63
N TYR A 195 12.70 33.45 -46.96
CA TYR A 195 12.58 32.00 -47.35
C TYR A 195 13.19 31.51 -48.70
N PRO A 196 13.68 30.23 -48.81
CA PRO A 196 12.79 29.08 -48.93
C PRO A 196 13.19 27.78 -48.20
N VAL A 197 12.14 26.97 -48.03
CA VAL A 197 12.09 25.56 -47.65
C VAL A 197 12.88 24.69 -48.63
N SER A 198 13.51 23.62 -48.15
CA SER A 198 13.89 22.49 -48.98
C SER A 198 13.48 21.17 -48.33
N ASP A 199 12.50 20.54 -48.96
CA ASP A 199 12.09 19.15 -48.80
C ASP A 199 13.26 18.19 -49.07
N TYR A 200 13.38 17.13 -48.25
CA TYR A 200 13.88 15.85 -48.73
C TYR A 200 13.03 14.73 -48.14
N SER A 201 12.05 14.33 -48.94
CA SER A 201 11.50 12.98 -48.98
C SER A 201 12.59 11.97 -49.33
N ASN A 202 12.64 10.84 -48.63
CA ASN A 202 13.14 9.61 -49.24
C ASN A 202 12.38 8.39 -48.74
N THR A 203 11.54 7.87 -49.63
CA THR A 203 10.88 6.56 -49.57
C THR A 203 11.85 5.46 -50.02
N ASN A 204 11.85 4.31 -49.35
CA ASN A 204 12.02 3.02 -50.03
C ASN A 204 11.46 1.86 -49.20
N THR A 205 10.25 1.44 -49.56
CA THR A 205 9.73 0.06 -49.59
C THR A 205 10.63 -0.82 -50.50
N LEU A 206 10.75 -2.15 -50.45
CA LEU A 206 10.01 -3.29 -49.89
C LEU A 206 10.95 -4.52 -50.06
N THR A 207 10.81 -5.59 -49.28
CA THR A 207 10.41 -6.93 -49.78
C THR A 207 10.39 -7.99 -48.69
N LYS A 208 9.22 -8.64 -48.56
CA LYS A 208 9.05 -10.01 -48.05
C LYS A 208 9.51 -11.01 -49.12
N LYS A 209 10.04 -12.16 -48.70
CA LYS A 209 9.82 -13.43 -49.42
C LYS A 209 9.94 -14.63 -48.46
N LYS A 210 8.86 -15.42 -48.49
CA LYS A 210 8.65 -16.84 -48.17
C LYS A 210 9.24 -17.42 -46.89
#